data_AF-C5CNT9-F1
#
_entry.id   AF-C5CNT9-F1
#
_cell.length_a   1.000
_cell.length_b   1.000
_cell.length_c   1.000
_cell.angle_alpha   90.00
_cell.angle_beta   90.00
_cell.angle_gamma   90.00
#
_symmetry.space_group_name_H-M   'P 1'
#
loop_
_entity.id
_entity.type
_entity.pdbx_description
1 polymer ?
#
loop_
_entity_poly.entity_id
_entity_poly.type
_entity_poly.pdbx_seq_one_letter_code
_entity_poly.pdbx_strand_id
1 'polypeptide(L)'
;MKNRFRPALAMAAAVAALAAAAPAFAGKTLDAVKQRGTVKCGVTNGVAGFSAPDTQGNWSGLDVDTCRAIAAAVLGDPKKVDFVPLNSQQRFSALQAGEIDILARNTTWTLTRDASLGFNFTTITYYDGQGFLVPKKLKVTSAKQLKNATICTQSGTTNEKNVSDYFRAQNIPVKTVVFESFEASFKAFFSGRCQAFTTDASALAGLRNKEAPNPDDYVILPELISKEPLAPLVRRGDDEWFAIAKWVPNALIEAEEFGVTQANADELKAGSKDPAQQRLLGAGEDLGKLLGLDKDWSFRAIKAVGNYGEMFERNVGPKSVLKLPRGSNNLWNKGGLIYAPPVR
;
A
#
# COMPACT_ATOMS: atom_id res chain seq x y z
N MET A 1 31.16 31.41 63.08
CA MET A 1 30.94 31.53 61.62
C MET A 1 30.86 30.13 61.00
N LYS A 2 29.67 29.61 60.69
CA LYS A 2 29.50 28.31 60.01
C LYS A 2 28.48 28.45 58.87
N ASN A 3 28.95 28.13 57.67
CA ASN A 3 28.21 28.16 56.40
C ASN A 3 26.95 27.28 56.44
N ARG A 4 25.80 27.85 56.08
CA ARG A 4 24.53 27.14 55.82
C ARG A 4 23.85 27.72 54.57
N PHE A 5 24.28 27.32 53.38
CA PHE A 5 23.58 27.67 52.12
C PHE A 5 23.79 26.61 51.03
N ARG A 6 23.46 25.34 51.30
CA ARG A 6 23.39 24.29 50.26
C ARG A 6 22.42 23.17 50.67
N PRO A 7 21.09 23.33 50.48
CA PRO A 7 20.36 22.20 49.89
C PRO A 7 19.22 22.57 48.92
N ALA A 8 18.92 23.86 48.68
CA ALA A 8 17.70 24.24 47.97
C ALA A 8 17.78 24.12 46.43
N LEU A 9 18.97 24.07 45.84
CA LEU A 9 19.13 24.07 44.38
C LEU A 9 19.00 22.69 43.71
N ALA A 10 19.08 21.59 44.48
CA ALA A 10 19.02 20.24 43.93
C ALA A 10 17.58 19.72 43.72
N MET A 11 16.60 20.32 44.40
CA MET A 11 15.21 19.83 44.37
C MET A 11 14.36 20.49 43.27
N ALA A 12 14.77 21.65 42.76
CA ALA A 12 14.10 22.33 41.65
C ALA A 12 14.44 21.73 40.27
N ALA A 13 15.62 21.12 40.12
CA ALA A 13 16.03 20.46 38.86
C ALA A 13 15.35 19.09 38.66
N ALA A 14 14.89 18.43 39.72
CA ALA A 14 14.24 17.12 39.63
C ALA A 14 12.76 17.20 39.20
N VAL A 15 12.08 18.32 39.48
CA VAL A 15 10.65 18.50 39.13
C VAL A 15 10.46 18.95 37.67
N ALA A 16 11.44 19.64 37.08
CA ALA A 16 11.40 20.03 35.67
C ALA A 16 11.61 18.86 34.69
N ALA A 17 12.18 17.74 35.15
CA ALA A 17 12.42 16.56 34.31
C ALA A 17 11.18 15.64 34.15
N LEU A 18 10.15 15.78 35.00
CA LEU A 18 8.92 14.98 34.90
C LEU A 18 7.81 15.60 34.03
N ALA A 19 8.00 16.81 33.51
CA ALA A 19 6.97 17.53 32.76
C ALA A 19 7.09 17.40 31.22
N ALA A 20 8.03 16.61 30.70
CA ALA A 20 8.29 16.50 29.25
C ALA A 20 7.92 15.16 28.60
N ALA A 21 7.21 14.26 29.31
CA ALA A 21 6.59 13.11 28.68
C ALA A 21 5.12 13.46 28.41
N ALA A 22 4.84 14.05 27.23
CA ALA A 22 3.47 14.07 26.75
C ALA A 22 2.96 12.62 26.72
N PRO A 23 1.81 12.29 27.34
CA PRO A 23 1.26 10.95 27.24
C PRO A 23 1.10 10.64 25.75
N ALA A 24 1.78 9.59 25.28
CA ALA A 24 1.50 9.00 23.98
C ALA A 24 0.09 8.44 24.07
N PHE A 25 -0.90 9.22 23.62
CA PHE A 25 -2.25 8.74 23.50
C PHE A 25 -2.23 7.66 22.41
N ALA A 26 -2.63 6.45 22.76
CA ALA A 26 -3.00 5.49 21.74
C ALA A 26 -4.24 6.04 21.04
N GLY A 27 -4.22 6.09 19.71
CA GLY A 27 -5.38 6.51 18.91
C GLY A 27 -6.57 5.58 19.12
N LYS A 28 -7.79 6.08 18.93
CA LYS A 28 -9.04 5.33 19.14
C LYS A 28 -9.07 4.02 18.35
N THR A 29 -8.54 4.04 17.13
CA THR A 29 -8.46 2.88 16.25
C THR A 29 -7.43 1.88 16.76
N LEU A 30 -6.27 2.32 17.27
CA LEU A 30 -5.28 1.44 17.88
C LEU A 30 -5.86 0.72 19.11
N ASP A 31 -6.58 1.46 19.96
CA ASP A 31 -7.24 0.88 21.14
C ASP A 31 -8.29 -0.16 20.74
N ALA A 32 -9.14 0.16 19.75
CA ALA A 32 -10.14 -0.78 19.24
C ALA A 32 -9.49 -2.04 18.62
N VAL A 33 -8.39 -1.87 17.89
CA VAL A 33 -7.60 -2.97 17.30
C VAL A 33 -6.99 -3.84 18.40
N LYS A 34 -6.38 -3.25 19.44
CA LYS A 34 -5.81 -3.98 20.58
C LYS A 34 -6.88 -4.71 21.39
N GLN A 35 -7.99 -4.05 21.67
CA GLN A 35 -9.12 -4.63 22.42
C GLN A 35 -9.73 -5.82 21.68
N ARG A 36 -9.91 -5.70 20.36
CA ARG A 36 -10.49 -6.77 19.53
C ARG A 36 -9.46 -7.85 19.16
N GLY A 37 -8.16 -7.51 19.18
CA GLY A 37 -7.06 -8.41 18.86
C GLY A 37 -6.89 -8.73 17.37
N THR A 38 -7.44 -7.93 16.46
CA THR A 38 -7.26 -8.09 15.00
C THR A 38 -7.40 -6.75 14.26
N VAL A 39 -6.57 -6.55 13.23
CA VAL A 39 -6.68 -5.43 12.28
C VAL A 39 -7.66 -5.80 11.19
N LYS A 40 -8.72 -5.01 10.97
CA LYS A 40 -9.62 -5.19 9.83
C LYS A 40 -9.07 -4.43 8.63
N CYS A 41 -8.61 -5.16 7.62
CA CYS A 41 -7.99 -4.58 6.43
C CYS A 41 -8.90 -4.75 5.22
N GLY A 42 -9.35 -3.63 4.64
CA GLY A 42 -10.06 -3.64 3.36
C GLY A 42 -9.09 -3.92 2.21
N VAL A 43 -9.38 -4.93 1.39
CA VAL A 43 -8.55 -5.38 0.26
C VAL A 43 -9.39 -5.52 -1.02
N THR A 44 -8.77 -5.87 -2.16
CA THR A 44 -9.53 -6.19 -3.39
C THR A 44 -10.16 -7.57 -3.30
N ASN A 45 -11.08 -7.87 -4.22
CA ASN A 45 -11.69 -9.20 -4.32
C ASN A 45 -10.79 -10.24 -5.03
N GLY A 46 -9.65 -9.85 -5.61
CA GLY A 46 -8.85 -10.78 -6.42
C GLY A 46 -7.96 -10.15 -7.49
N VAL A 47 -7.29 -9.04 -7.19
CA VAL A 47 -6.28 -8.48 -8.10
C VAL A 47 -4.94 -9.16 -7.82
N ALA A 48 -4.50 -10.02 -8.74
CA ALA A 48 -3.24 -10.75 -8.64
C ALA A 48 -2.07 -9.79 -8.38
N GLY A 49 -1.19 -10.18 -7.46
CA GLY A 49 -0.04 -9.38 -7.00
C GLY A 49 -0.35 -8.29 -5.99
N PHE A 50 -1.61 -7.87 -5.84
CA PHE A 50 -2.01 -6.83 -4.86
C PHE A 50 -2.77 -7.44 -3.69
N SER A 51 -3.89 -8.10 -3.97
CA SER A 51 -4.65 -8.86 -2.98
C SER A 51 -5.54 -9.89 -3.66
N ALA A 52 -5.24 -11.16 -3.44
CA ALA A 52 -6.09 -12.25 -3.89
C ALA A 52 -6.06 -13.42 -2.89
N PRO A 53 -7.22 -14.04 -2.61
CA PRO A 53 -7.26 -15.29 -1.88
C PRO A 53 -6.89 -16.45 -2.82
N ASP A 54 -6.21 -17.46 -2.28
CA ASP A 54 -6.11 -18.78 -2.91
C ASP A 54 -7.39 -19.60 -2.69
N THR A 55 -7.41 -20.85 -3.18
CA THR A 55 -8.56 -21.75 -3.03
C THR A 55 -8.83 -22.19 -1.59
N GLN A 56 -7.87 -22.00 -0.69
CA GLN A 56 -7.99 -22.28 0.74
C GLN A 56 -8.37 -21.02 1.54
N GLY A 57 -8.53 -19.87 0.87
CA GLY A 57 -8.84 -18.59 1.50
C GLY A 57 -7.60 -17.85 2.05
N ASN A 58 -6.38 -18.32 1.77
CA ASN A 58 -5.18 -17.61 2.19
C ASN A 58 -4.94 -16.41 1.28
N TRP A 59 -4.88 -15.23 1.88
CA TRP A 59 -4.64 -13.99 1.15
C TRP A 59 -3.15 -13.80 0.83
N SER A 60 -2.86 -13.25 -0.35
CA SER A 60 -1.50 -12.88 -0.78
C SER A 60 -1.50 -11.62 -1.65
N GLY A 61 -0.36 -10.93 -1.69
CA GLY A 61 -0.17 -9.72 -2.48
C GLY A 61 0.45 -8.56 -1.70
N LEU A 62 0.85 -7.51 -2.42
CA LEU A 62 1.53 -6.35 -1.85
C LEU A 62 0.66 -5.60 -0.82
N ASP A 63 -0.64 -5.45 -1.09
CA ASP A 63 -1.58 -4.83 -0.17
C ASP A 63 -1.81 -5.71 1.08
N VAL A 64 -1.91 -7.03 0.86
CA VAL A 64 -2.05 -8.03 1.94
C VAL A 64 -0.87 -7.97 2.89
N ASP A 65 0.34 -7.90 2.35
CA ASP A 65 1.56 -7.83 3.15
C ASP A 65 1.69 -6.50 3.88
N THR A 66 1.16 -5.41 3.31
CA THR A 66 1.03 -4.14 4.02
C THR A 66 0.12 -4.28 5.25
N CYS A 67 -1.02 -4.96 5.13
CA CYS A 67 -1.90 -5.24 6.28
C CYS A 67 -1.20 -6.12 7.34
N ARG A 68 -0.50 -7.17 6.90
CA ARG A 68 0.24 -8.08 7.80
C ARG A 68 1.36 -7.38 8.55
N ALA A 69 2.07 -6.46 7.89
CA ALA A 69 3.08 -5.63 8.53
C ALA A 69 2.48 -4.77 9.65
N ILE A 70 1.32 -4.15 9.40
CA ILE A 70 0.61 -3.35 10.41
C ILE A 70 0.15 -4.23 11.57
N ALA A 71 -0.43 -5.41 11.30
CA ALA A 71 -0.82 -6.37 12.33
C ALA A 71 0.38 -6.82 13.19
N ALA A 72 1.52 -7.13 12.57
CA ALA A 72 2.74 -7.48 13.28
C ALA A 72 3.28 -6.32 14.14
N ALA A 73 3.23 -5.09 13.62
CA ALA A 73 3.68 -3.90 14.35
C ALA A 73 2.81 -3.65 15.60
N VAL A 74 1.48 -3.72 15.47
CA VAL A 74 0.55 -3.28 16.52
C VAL A 74 0.04 -4.38 17.45
N LEU A 75 0.04 -5.64 17.00
CA LEU A 75 -0.45 -6.81 17.75
C LEU A 75 0.61 -7.89 17.96
N GLY A 76 1.79 -7.75 17.33
CA GLY A 76 2.88 -8.71 17.49
C GLY A 76 2.78 -9.96 16.62
N ASP A 77 1.73 -10.11 15.81
CA ASP A 77 1.49 -11.29 14.99
C ASP A 77 0.89 -10.91 13.63
N PRO A 78 1.55 -11.23 12.49
CA PRO A 78 1.03 -10.91 11.16
C PRO A 78 -0.25 -11.66 10.77
N LYS A 79 -0.65 -12.69 11.53
CA LYS A 79 -1.91 -13.43 11.32
C LYS A 79 -3.10 -12.75 11.98
N LYS A 80 -2.90 -11.73 12.81
CA LYS A 80 -3.98 -10.97 13.48
C LYS A 80 -4.56 -9.90 12.56
N VAL A 81 -5.04 -10.34 11.40
CA VAL A 81 -5.63 -9.50 10.37
C VAL A 81 -6.85 -10.19 9.79
N ASP A 82 -7.97 -9.47 9.74
CA ASP A 82 -9.20 -9.86 9.07
C ASP A 82 -9.23 -9.15 7.72
N PHE A 83 -9.14 -9.90 6.63
CA PHE A 83 -9.24 -9.35 5.28
C PHE A 83 -10.70 -9.20 4.86
N VAL A 84 -11.09 -7.96 4.54
CA VAL A 84 -12.44 -7.62 4.10
C VAL A 84 -12.40 -7.31 2.59
N PRO A 85 -12.86 -8.23 1.73
CA PRO A 85 -12.86 -8.02 0.28
C PRO A 85 -13.88 -6.96 -0.13
N LEU A 86 -13.43 -5.90 -0.80
CA LEU A 86 -14.26 -4.75 -1.20
C LEU A 86 -14.16 -4.46 -2.69
N ASN A 87 -15.33 -4.33 -3.33
CA ASN A 87 -15.41 -3.81 -4.69
C ASN A 87 -15.10 -2.29 -4.73
N SER A 88 -14.92 -1.75 -5.94
CA SER A 88 -14.49 -0.35 -6.11
C SER A 88 -15.50 0.68 -5.59
N GLN A 89 -16.79 0.34 -5.55
CA GLN A 89 -17.87 1.23 -5.11
C GLN A 89 -17.99 1.26 -3.57
N GLN A 90 -17.83 0.12 -2.91
CA GLN A 90 -18.06 -0.04 -1.47
C GLN A 90 -16.85 0.29 -0.60
N ARG A 91 -15.63 0.29 -1.18
CA ARG A 91 -14.38 0.39 -0.39
C ARG A 91 -14.30 1.62 0.52
N PHE A 92 -14.81 2.77 0.06
CA PHE A 92 -14.74 4.02 0.81
C PHE A 92 -15.82 4.08 1.90
N SER A 93 -17.04 3.65 1.60
CA SER A 93 -18.12 3.61 2.59
C SER A 93 -17.80 2.65 3.73
N ALA A 94 -17.18 1.49 3.44
CA ALA A 94 -16.72 0.55 4.47
C ALA A 94 -15.70 1.18 5.42
N LEU A 95 -14.75 1.97 4.89
CA LEU A 95 -13.79 2.71 5.71
C LEU A 95 -14.48 3.81 6.52
N GLN A 96 -15.40 4.58 5.92
CA GLN A 96 -16.16 5.63 6.61
C GLN A 96 -17.01 5.07 7.76
N ALA A 97 -17.66 3.93 7.53
CA ALA A 97 -18.54 3.28 8.49
C ALA A 97 -17.79 2.60 9.65
N GLY A 98 -16.45 2.52 9.60
CA GLY A 98 -15.68 1.82 10.64
C GLY A 98 -15.69 0.30 10.50
N GLU A 99 -16.16 -0.24 9.38
CA GLU A 99 -16.15 -1.68 9.12
C GLU A 99 -14.71 -2.21 8.96
N ILE A 100 -13.81 -1.37 8.47
CA ILE A 100 -12.37 -1.61 8.35
C ILE A 100 -11.57 -0.51 9.06
N ASP A 101 -10.38 -0.85 9.54
CA ASP A 101 -9.45 0.07 10.21
C ASP A 101 -8.54 0.78 9.19
N ILE A 102 -8.22 0.09 8.10
CA ILE A 102 -7.39 0.59 7.00
C ILE A 102 -7.88 -0.01 5.69
N LEU A 103 -7.83 0.79 4.61
CA LEU A 103 -8.02 0.32 3.26
C LEU A 103 -6.64 0.20 2.60
N ALA A 104 -6.07 -1.01 2.57
CA ALA A 104 -4.88 -1.32 1.78
C ALA A 104 -5.34 -2.09 0.54
N ARG A 105 -5.54 -1.34 -0.53
CA ARG A 105 -6.15 -1.82 -1.77
C ARG A 105 -5.64 -0.90 -2.86
N ASN A 106 -5.12 -1.40 -3.98
CA ASN A 106 -4.72 -0.64 -5.19
C ASN A 106 -5.62 0.59 -5.51
N THR A 107 -5.42 1.68 -4.78
CA THR A 107 -6.34 2.82 -4.73
C THR A 107 -5.52 4.08 -4.90
N THR A 108 -5.79 4.76 -6.00
CA THR A 108 -5.11 5.99 -6.36
C THR A 108 -5.35 7.11 -5.35
N TRP A 109 -4.27 7.76 -4.93
CA TRP A 109 -4.33 9.05 -4.27
C TRP A 109 -4.72 10.13 -5.30
N THR A 110 -5.87 10.74 -5.09
CA THR A 110 -6.32 11.90 -5.88
C THR A 110 -6.80 13.01 -4.97
N LEU A 111 -6.73 14.26 -5.43
CA LEU A 111 -7.26 15.41 -4.70
C LEU A 111 -8.71 15.19 -4.26
N THR A 112 -9.57 14.69 -5.14
CA THR A 112 -10.99 14.49 -4.79
C THR A 112 -11.16 13.45 -3.69
N ARG A 113 -10.46 12.31 -3.75
CA ARG A 113 -10.54 11.29 -2.69
C ARG A 113 -10.02 11.81 -1.35
N ASP A 114 -8.91 12.53 -1.38
CA ASP A 114 -8.27 13.07 -0.19
C ASP A 114 -9.11 14.21 0.43
N ALA A 115 -9.43 15.24 -0.35
CA ALA A 115 -10.10 16.44 0.16
C ALA A 115 -11.59 16.25 0.49
N SER A 116 -12.31 15.32 -0.15
CA SER A 116 -13.78 15.24 -0.04
C SER A 116 -14.32 14.06 0.75
N LEU A 117 -13.55 12.99 0.94
CA LEU A 117 -14.08 11.74 1.54
C LEU A 117 -13.75 11.58 3.04
N GLY A 118 -12.97 12.50 3.61
CA GLY A 118 -12.60 12.47 5.03
C GLY A 118 -11.53 11.43 5.36
N PHE A 119 -10.59 11.19 4.44
CA PHE A 119 -9.50 10.23 4.61
C PHE A 119 -8.13 10.89 4.62
N ASN A 120 -7.14 10.18 5.15
CA ASN A 120 -5.73 10.46 4.94
C ASN A 120 -5.10 9.26 4.21
N PHE A 121 -4.47 9.53 3.07
CA PHE A 121 -3.60 8.56 2.41
C PHE A 121 -2.25 8.52 3.13
N THR A 122 -1.70 7.31 3.30
CA THR A 122 -0.53 7.08 4.13
C THR A 122 0.78 7.24 3.34
N THR A 123 1.21 6.18 2.71
CA THR A 123 2.47 6.07 1.99
C THR A 123 2.18 5.42 0.64
N ILE A 124 2.71 5.99 -0.44
CA ILE A 124 2.57 5.37 -1.76
C ILE A 124 3.41 4.09 -1.76
N THR A 125 2.72 2.94 -1.83
CA THR A 125 3.35 1.62 -1.87
C THR A 125 3.59 1.13 -3.29
N TYR A 126 2.91 1.73 -4.28
CA TYR A 126 3.13 1.42 -5.69
C TYR A 126 2.75 2.59 -6.60
N TYR A 127 3.66 3.05 -7.44
CA TYR A 127 3.41 3.99 -8.53
C TYR A 127 3.01 3.21 -9.79
N ASP A 128 1.82 3.50 -10.30
CA ASP A 128 1.30 2.90 -11.53
C ASP A 128 0.82 3.98 -12.53
N GLY A 129 0.31 3.53 -13.67
CA GLY A 129 -0.45 4.31 -14.63
C GLY A 129 -1.49 3.45 -15.32
N GLN A 130 -2.58 4.06 -15.78
CA GLN A 130 -3.60 3.34 -16.53
C GLN A 130 -3.15 3.03 -17.95
N GLY A 131 -3.36 1.77 -18.37
CA GLY A 131 -3.06 1.30 -19.73
C GLY A 131 -4.24 0.60 -20.39
N PHE A 132 -3.92 -0.15 -21.45
CA PHE A 132 -4.90 -0.93 -22.22
C PHE A 132 -4.36 -2.32 -22.55
N LEU A 133 -5.17 -3.35 -22.30
CA LEU A 133 -4.92 -4.72 -22.77
C LEU A 133 -5.81 -4.99 -23.98
N VAL A 134 -5.22 -5.53 -25.04
CA VAL A 134 -5.92 -5.87 -26.29
C VAL A 134 -5.51 -7.25 -26.79
N PRO A 135 -6.39 -7.96 -27.54
CA PRO A 135 -5.99 -9.14 -28.29
C PRO A 135 -5.02 -8.79 -29.42
N LYS A 136 -3.90 -9.51 -29.55
CA LYS A 136 -2.91 -9.30 -30.63
C LYS A 136 -3.51 -9.45 -32.03
N LYS A 137 -4.57 -10.27 -32.18
CA LYS A 137 -5.30 -10.43 -33.45
C LYS A 137 -5.87 -9.12 -34.02
N LEU A 138 -6.09 -8.10 -33.18
CA LEU A 138 -6.51 -6.77 -33.65
C LEU A 138 -5.39 -6.00 -34.35
N LYS A 139 -4.12 -6.44 -34.23
CA LYS A 139 -2.94 -5.79 -34.81
C LYS A 139 -2.79 -4.32 -34.41
N VAL A 140 -3.35 -3.96 -33.24
CA VAL A 140 -3.22 -2.64 -32.63
C VAL A 140 -1.94 -2.59 -31.82
N THR A 141 -1.15 -1.53 -32.02
CA THR A 141 0.12 -1.30 -31.32
C THR A 141 0.12 -0.02 -30.48
N SER A 142 -0.95 0.79 -30.56
CA SER A 142 -1.11 2.03 -29.81
C SER A 142 -2.56 2.24 -29.41
N ALA A 143 -2.78 2.78 -28.21
CA ALA A 143 -4.12 3.16 -27.74
C ALA A 143 -4.82 4.14 -28.71
N LYS A 144 -4.05 4.93 -29.47
CA LYS A 144 -4.57 5.87 -30.48
C LYS A 144 -5.25 5.20 -31.68
N GLN A 145 -5.03 3.89 -31.87
CA GLN A 145 -5.65 3.11 -32.94
C GLN A 145 -6.98 2.49 -32.52
N LEU A 146 -7.45 2.70 -31.28
CA LEU A 146 -8.70 2.15 -30.76
C LEU A 146 -9.96 2.91 -31.23
N LYS A 147 -9.92 3.55 -32.40
CA LYS A 147 -11.07 4.27 -32.96
C LYS A 147 -12.26 3.33 -33.11
N ASN A 148 -13.41 3.76 -32.59
CA ASN A 148 -14.68 3.01 -32.52
C ASN A 148 -14.61 1.71 -31.72
N ALA A 149 -13.55 1.48 -30.94
CA ALA A 149 -13.44 0.30 -30.09
C ALA A 149 -14.40 0.39 -28.91
N THR A 150 -14.89 -0.78 -28.49
CA THR A 150 -15.58 -0.97 -27.22
C THR A 150 -14.56 -1.33 -26.15
N ILE A 151 -14.51 -0.55 -25.08
CA ILE A 151 -13.51 -0.66 -24.01
C ILE A 151 -14.21 -1.00 -22.70
N CYS A 152 -13.87 -2.16 -22.12
CA CYS A 152 -14.35 -2.58 -20.82
C CYS A 152 -13.57 -1.88 -19.70
N THR A 153 -14.27 -1.39 -18.68
CA THR A 153 -13.68 -0.87 -17.45
C THR A 153 -14.62 -1.07 -16.26
N GLN A 154 -14.19 -0.68 -15.06
CA GLN A 154 -14.99 -0.78 -13.85
C GLN A 154 -15.54 0.57 -13.38
N SER A 155 -16.77 0.53 -12.87
CA SER A 155 -17.42 1.67 -12.21
C SER A 155 -16.67 2.09 -10.94
N GLY A 156 -16.71 3.38 -10.62
CA GLY A 156 -16.17 3.91 -9.36
C GLY A 156 -14.64 3.94 -9.32
N THR A 157 -14.00 3.94 -10.48
CA THR A 157 -12.54 3.99 -10.64
C THR A 157 -12.08 5.34 -11.19
N THR A 158 -10.79 5.65 -11.01
CA THR A 158 -10.13 6.72 -11.79
C THR A 158 -10.12 6.34 -13.27
N ASN A 159 -9.98 5.04 -13.56
CA ASN A 159 -9.86 4.53 -14.92
C ASN A 159 -11.05 4.88 -15.82
N GLU A 160 -12.26 4.81 -15.29
CA GLU A 160 -13.50 5.19 -15.98
C GLU A 160 -13.50 6.65 -16.45
N LYS A 161 -13.01 7.58 -15.61
CA LYS A 161 -12.94 9.01 -15.95
C LYS A 161 -11.82 9.29 -16.94
N ASN A 162 -10.63 8.79 -16.63
CA ASN A 162 -9.42 8.99 -17.42
C ASN A 162 -9.56 8.46 -18.85
N VAL A 163 -10.23 7.32 -19.07
CA VAL A 163 -10.44 6.79 -20.43
C VAL A 163 -11.31 7.74 -21.25
N SER A 164 -12.35 8.33 -20.65
CA SER A 164 -13.18 9.34 -21.33
C SER A 164 -12.35 10.58 -21.70
N ASP A 165 -11.55 11.08 -20.75
CA ASP A 165 -10.74 12.29 -20.93
C ASP A 165 -9.65 12.10 -21.99
N TYR A 166 -8.92 10.98 -21.94
CA TYR A 166 -7.86 10.67 -22.90
C TYR A 166 -8.38 10.62 -24.33
N PHE A 167 -9.43 9.83 -24.59
CA PHE A 167 -9.96 9.66 -25.94
C PHE A 167 -10.64 10.94 -26.47
N ARG A 168 -11.31 11.70 -25.59
CA ARG A 168 -11.87 13.02 -25.94
C ARG A 168 -10.78 14.01 -26.32
N ALA A 169 -9.70 14.11 -25.54
CA ALA A 169 -8.58 15.01 -25.82
C ALA A 169 -7.87 14.70 -27.14
N GLN A 170 -7.93 13.45 -27.60
CA GLN A 170 -7.34 13.01 -28.88
C GLN A 170 -8.34 13.02 -30.05
N ASN A 171 -9.61 13.39 -29.84
CA ASN A 171 -10.68 13.29 -30.85
C ASN A 171 -10.86 11.87 -31.42
N ILE A 172 -10.66 10.84 -30.60
CA ILE A 172 -10.81 9.43 -31.01
C ILE A 172 -12.10 8.91 -30.37
N PRO A 173 -13.17 8.65 -31.14
CA PRO A 173 -14.40 8.11 -30.58
C PRO A 173 -14.18 6.67 -30.09
N VAL A 174 -14.65 6.37 -28.89
CA VAL A 174 -14.68 5.01 -28.29
C VAL A 174 -15.99 4.79 -27.56
N LYS A 175 -16.35 3.53 -27.32
CA LYS A 175 -17.49 3.15 -26.49
C LYS A 175 -17.03 2.49 -25.20
N THR A 176 -17.21 3.14 -24.06
CA THR A 176 -16.91 2.53 -22.76
C THR A 176 -18.07 1.64 -22.31
N VAL A 177 -17.78 0.42 -21.86
CA VAL A 177 -18.73 -0.46 -21.19
C VAL A 177 -18.27 -0.65 -19.75
N VAL A 178 -19.12 -0.18 -18.84
CA VAL A 178 -18.80 -0.09 -17.42
C VAL A 178 -19.44 -1.27 -16.69
N PHE A 179 -18.66 -1.91 -15.82
CA PHE A 179 -19.10 -3.04 -15.00
C PHE A 179 -18.87 -2.72 -13.52
N GLU A 180 -19.72 -3.25 -12.63
CA GLU A 180 -19.54 -3.07 -11.19
C GLU A 180 -18.43 -3.97 -10.63
N SER A 181 -18.36 -5.21 -11.10
CA SER A 181 -17.40 -6.22 -10.66
C SER A 181 -16.18 -6.29 -11.57
N PHE A 182 -14.99 -6.47 -10.97
CA PHE A 182 -13.74 -6.66 -11.72
C PHE A 182 -13.81 -7.93 -12.56
N GLU A 183 -14.30 -9.02 -11.96
CA GLU A 183 -14.45 -10.31 -12.60
C GLU A 183 -15.39 -10.25 -13.80
N ALA A 184 -16.57 -9.63 -13.63
CA ALA A 184 -17.51 -9.46 -14.74
C ALA A 184 -16.89 -8.65 -15.89
N SER A 185 -16.11 -7.61 -15.55
CA SER A 185 -15.49 -6.72 -16.53
C SER A 185 -14.45 -7.44 -17.39
N PHE A 186 -13.58 -8.26 -16.79
CA PHE A 186 -12.56 -8.95 -17.57
C PHE A 186 -13.10 -10.20 -18.28
N LYS A 187 -14.10 -10.89 -17.70
CA LYS A 187 -14.79 -11.99 -18.40
C LYS A 187 -15.49 -11.49 -19.65
N ALA A 188 -16.13 -10.32 -19.60
CA ALA A 188 -16.71 -9.68 -20.77
C ALA A 188 -15.64 -9.39 -21.83
N PHE A 189 -14.48 -8.88 -21.44
CA PHE A 189 -13.35 -8.67 -22.35
C PHE A 189 -12.88 -9.97 -23.01
N PHE A 190 -12.58 -11.01 -22.23
CA PHE A 190 -12.09 -12.29 -22.78
C PHE A 190 -13.13 -13.04 -23.61
N SER A 191 -14.44 -12.81 -23.37
CA SER A 191 -15.51 -13.32 -24.23
C SER A 191 -15.66 -12.59 -25.57
N GLY A 192 -14.91 -11.48 -25.78
CA GLY A 192 -14.96 -10.68 -27.00
C GLY A 192 -16.03 -9.59 -27.02
N ARG A 193 -16.75 -9.36 -25.90
CA ARG A 193 -17.74 -8.26 -25.79
C ARG A 193 -17.10 -6.87 -25.88
N CYS A 194 -15.82 -6.76 -25.48
CA CYS A 194 -15.01 -5.56 -25.63
C CYS A 194 -13.76 -5.86 -26.46
N GLN A 195 -13.31 -4.90 -27.25
CA GLN A 195 -12.06 -5.01 -28.02
C GLN A 195 -10.83 -4.63 -27.20
N ALA A 196 -11.01 -3.86 -26.12
CA ALA A 196 -9.95 -3.51 -25.18
C ALA A 196 -10.46 -3.58 -23.73
N PHE A 197 -9.53 -3.77 -22.80
CA PHE A 197 -9.76 -3.63 -21.36
C PHE A 197 -8.84 -2.56 -20.80
N THR A 198 -9.33 -1.68 -19.93
CA THR A 198 -8.52 -0.63 -19.30
C THR A 198 -8.63 -0.64 -17.79
N THR A 199 -7.45 -0.62 -17.15
CA THR A 199 -7.19 -0.46 -15.72
C THR A 199 -5.70 -0.11 -15.56
N ASP A 200 -5.21 -0.06 -14.33
CA ASP A 200 -3.80 0.18 -14.00
C ASP A 200 -2.90 -0.92 -14.61
N ALA A 201 -1.72 -0.57 -15.12
CA ALA A 201 -0.89 -1.46 -15.92
C ALA A 201 -0.44 -2.70 -15.15
N SER A 202 -0.24 -2.58 -13.83
CA SER A 202 0.07 -3.73 -12.99
C SER A 202 -1.08 -4.74 -12.91
N ALA A 203 -2.33 -4.25 -12.79
CA ALA A 203 -3.52 -5.09 -12.82
C ALA A 203 -3.75 -5.70 -14.21
N LEU A 204 -3.40 -4.99 -15.29
CA LEU A 204 -3.41 -5.57 -16.65
C LEU A 204 -2.41 -6.72 -16.80
N ALA A 205 -1.21 -6.61 -16.21
CA ALA A 205 -0.22 -7.69 -16.23
C ALA A 205 -0.71 -8.92 -15.47
N GLY A 206 -1.29 -8.72 -14.28
CA GLY A 206 -1.93 -9.78 -13.50
C GLY A 206 -3.07 -10.44 -14.27
N LEU A 207 -3.95 -9.64 -14.87
CA LEU A 207 -5.07 -10.12 -15.68
C LEU A 207 -4.60 -10.96 -16.88
N ARG A 208 -3.63 -10.44 -17.64
CA ARG A 208 -3.07 -11.15 -18.80
C ARG A 208 -2.44 -12.48 -18.39
N ASN A 209 -1.65 -12.50 -17.32
CA ASN A 209 -0.84 -13.66 -17.00
C ASN A 209 -1.62 -14.74 -16.21
N LYS A 210 -2.67 -14.36 -15.48
CA LYS A 210 -3.44 -15.28 -14.62
C LYS A 210 -4.81 -15.65 -15.19
N GLU A 211 -5.50 -14.70 -15.82
CA GLU A 211 -6.92 -14.87 -16.17
C GLU A 211 -7.14 -15.06 -17.69
N ALA A 212 -6.19 -14.67 -18.53
CA ALA A 212 -6.31 -14.87 -19.97
C ALA A 212 -6.26 -16.37 -20.31
N PRO A 213 -7.10 -16.85 -21.25
CA PRO A 213 -7.04 -18.24 -21.71
C PRO A 213 -5.65 -18.64 -22.22
N ASN A 214 -5.03 -17.76 -23.00
CA ASN A 214 -3.64 -17.83 -23.44
C ASN A 214 -3.00 -16.44 -23.29
N PRO A 215 -2.09 -16.22 -22.33
CA PRO A 215 -1.48 -14.91 -22.10
C PRO A 215 -0.80 -14.31 -23.34
N ASP A 216 -0.21 -15.15 -24.19
CA ASP A 216 0.52 -14.72 -25.40
C ASP A 216 -0.38 -14.17 -26.51
N ASP A 217 -1.69 -14.39 -26.44
CA ASP A 217 -2.66 -13.85 -27.40
C ASP A 217 -2.99 -12.37 -27.12
N TYR A 218 -2.48 -11.79 -26.03
CA TYR A 218 -2.81 -10.44 -25.59
C TYR A 218 -1.55 -9.58 -25.42
N VAL A 219 -1.72 -8.28 -25.59
CA VAL A 219 -0.65 -7.29 -25.43
C VAL A 219 -1.15 -6.09 -24.64
N ILE A 220 -0.32 -5.62 -23.70
CA ILE A 220 -0.52 -4.35 -23.02
C ILE A 220 0.08 -3.28 -23.93
N LEU A 221 -0.71 -2.30 -24.33
CA LEU A 221 -0.28 -1.20 -25.18
C LEU A 221 0.70 -0.28 -24.43
N PRO A 222 1.63 0.40 -25.13
CA PRO A 222 2.73 1.12 -24.50
C PRO A 222 2.30 2.41 -23.78
N GLU A 223 1.15 2.99 -24.12
CA GLU A 223 0.70 4.23 -23.49
C GLU A 223 0.20 4.02 -22.06
N LEU A 224 0.76 4.80 -21.12
CA LEU A 224 0.17 5.07 -19.83
C LEU A 224 -0.52 6.44 -19.87
N ILE A 225 -1.82 6.48 -19.63
CA ILE A 225 -2.65 7.69 -19.85
C ILE A 225 -2.89 8.52 -18.59
N SER A 226 -2.47 8.01 -17.44
CA SER A 226 -2.69 8.64 -16.14
C SER A 226 -1.55 8.37 -15.16
N LYS A 227 -1.54 9.13 -14.07
CA LYS A 227 -0.71 8.87 -12.89
C LYS A 227 -1.58 8.17 -11.85
N GLU A 228 -1.20 6.98 -11.42
CA GLU A 228 -1.96 6.19 -10.44
C GLU A 228 -1.09 5.83 -9.23
N PRO A 229 -0.73 6.80 -8.35
CA PRO A 229 -0.02 6.50 -7.10
C PRO A 229 -0.94 5.76 -6.12
N LEU A 230 -0.67 4.49 -5.89
CA LEU A 230 -1.45 3.60 -5.04
C LEU A 230 -0.94 3.69 -3.59
N ALA A 231 -1.85 4.01 -2.68
CA ALA A 231 -1.51 4.16 -1.26
C ALA A 231 -2.64 3.62 -0.38
N PRO A 232 -2.31 2.96 0.75
CA PRO A 232 -3.29 2.71 1.79
C PRO A 232 -3.86 4.02 2.35
N LEU A 233 -5.05 3.95 2.92
CA LEU A 233 -5.70 5.09 3.53
C LEU A 233 -6.49 4.71 4.78
N VAL A 234 -6.62 5.69 5.68
CA VAL A 234 -7.34 5.60 6.95
C VAL A 234 -8.32 6.77 7.07
N ARG A 235 -9.24 6.71 8.04
CA ARG A 235 -10.13 7.84 8.36
C ARG A 235 -9.32 9.02 8.92
N ARG A 236 -9.76 10.24 8.63
CA ARG A 236 -9.33 11.45 9.36
C ARG A 236 -9.86 11.44 10.80
N GLY A 237 -9.21 12.19 11.67
CA GLY A 237 -9.62 12.36 13.07
C GLY A 237 -9.03 11.33 14.03
N ASP A 238 -8.03 10.57 13.57
CA ASP A 238 -7.21 9.65 14.36
C ASP A 238 -5.76 9.72 13.82
N ASP A 239 -5.05 10.77 14.22
CA ASP A 239 -3.72 11.11 13.68
C ASP A 239 -2.66 10.10 14.14
N GLU A 240 -2.89 9.46 15.28
CA GLU A 240 -2.07 8.42 15.88
C GLU A 240 -2.16 7.12 15.06
N TRP A 241 -3.37 6.69 14.69
CA TRP A 241 -3.52 5.57 13.75
C TRP A 241 -2.95 5.89 12.37
N PHE A 242 -3.15 7.12 11.89
CA PHE A 242 -2.54 7.58 10.66
C PHE A 242 -1.01 7.53 10.71
N ALA A 243 -0.40 7.97 11.81
CA ALA A 243 1.05 7.91 12.01
C ALA A 243 1.56 6.46 11.91
N ILE A 244 0.90 5.51 12.59
CA ILE A 244 1.26 4.09 12.50
C ILE A 244 1.14 3.56 11.07
N ALA A 245 -0.01 3.79 10.43
CA ALA A 245 -0.30 3.29 9.08
C ALA A 245 0.61 3.92 8.00
N LYS A 246 1.21 5.08 8.28
CA LYS A 246 2.22 5.74 7.45
C LYS A 246 3.63 5.23 7.73
N TRP A 247 4.02 5.11 9.00
CA TRP A 247 5.39 4.75 9.38
C TRP A 247 5.70 3.27 9.21
N VAL A 248 4.70 2.38 9.31
CA VAL A 248 4.90 0.95 9.01
C VAL A 248 5.40 0.70 7.58
N PRO A 249 4.71 1.15 6.52
CA PRO A 249 5.24 1.01 5.16
C PRO A 249 6.59 1.72 4.94
N ASN A 250 6.80 2.91 5.53
CA ASN A 250 8.07 3.64 5.39
C ASN A 250 9.25 2.89 6.03
N ALA A 251 9.06 2.26 7.19
CA ALA A 251 10.10 1.44 7.81
C ALA A 251 10.49 0.24 6.94
N LEU A 252 9.55 -0.35 6.19
CA LEU A 252 9.86 -1.46 5.28
C LEU A 252 10.63 -0.99 4.04
N ILE A 253 10.35 0.24 3.58
CA ILE A 253 11.12 0.89 2.51
C ILE A 253 12.55 1.20 2.99
N GLU A 254 12.68 1.81 4.18
CA GLU A 254 13.97 2.14 4.78
C GLU A 254 14.78 0.88 5.13
N ALA A 255 14.11 -0.23 5.49
CA ALA A 255 14.75 -1.55 5.62
C ALA A 255 15.41 -2.01 4.32
N GLU A 256 14.76 -1.81 3.18
CA GLU A 256 15.36 -2.13 1.87
C GLU A 256 16.57 -1.24 1.60
N GLU A 257 16.46 0.06 1.91
CA GLU A 257 17.55 1.02 1.73
C GLU A 257 18.80 0.65 2.55
N PHE A 258 18.62 0.18 3.77
CA PHE A 258 19.73 -0.22 4.65
C PHE A 258 20.12 -1.71 4.58
N GLY A 259 19.57 -2.46 3.63
CA GLY A 259 19.91 -3.88 3.43
C GLY A 259 19.42 -4.80 4.57
N VAL A 260 18.44 -4.36 5.35
CA VAL A 260 17.78 -5.18 6.36
C VAL A 260 16.72 -6.04 5.67
N THR A 261 16.83 -7.34 5.79
CA THR A 261 15.93 -8.34 5.20
C THR A 261 15.23 -9.13 6.31
N GLN A 262 14.19 -9.88 5.95
CA GLN A 262 13.57 -10.81 6.89
C GLN A 262 14.57 -11.79 7.51
N ALA A 263 15.57 -12.21 6.72
CA ALA A 263 16.55 -13.23 7.06
C ALA A 263 17.66 -12.71 8.00
N ASN A 264 18.13 -11.48 7.83
CA ASN A 264 19.24 -10.92 8.61
C ASN A 264 18.83 -10.00 9.77
N ALA A 265 17.53 -9.66 9.90
CA ALA A 265 17.06 -8.70 10.90
C ALA A 265 17.42 -9.07 12.35
N ASP A 266 17.42 -10.36 12.71
CA ASP A 266 17.79 -10.82 14.05
C ASP A 266 19.28 -10.54 14.35
N GLU A 267 20.15 -10.90 13.41
CA GLU A 267 21.60 -10.67 13.50
C GLU A 267 21.91 -9.18 13.60
N LEU A 268 21.30 -8.36 12.73
CA LEU A 268 21.51 -6.91 12.72
C LEU A 268 20.97 -6.25 14.00
N LYS A 269 19.84 -6.72 14.55
CA LYS A 269 19.30 -6.22 15.82
C LYS A 269 20.24 -6.51 16.99
N ALA A 270 20.90 -7.66 16.99
CA ALA A 270 21.82 -8.05 18.06
C ALA A 270 23.20 -7.37 17.96
N GLY A 271 23.70 -7.13 16.75
CA GLY A 271 25.12 -6.83 16.54
C GLY A 271 25.45 -5.59 15.71
N SER A 272 24.50 -5.00 14.98
CA SER A 272 24.81 -3.91 14.05
C SER A 272 25.44 -2.71 14.77
N LYS A 273 26.44 -2.10 14.13
CA LYS A 273 27.07 -0.85 14.57
C LYS A 273 26.55 0.36 13.78
N ASP A 274 25.72 0.13 12.77
CA ASP A 274 25.08 1.20 12.00
C ASP A 274 23.92 1.80 12.83
N PRO A 275 23.99 3.09 13.22
CA PRO A 275 22.94 3.73 13.99
C PRO A 275 21.57 3.72 13.28
N ALA A 276 21.53 3.71 11.94
CA ALA A 276 20.29 3.67 11.17
C ALA A 276 19.60 2.31 11.32
N GLN A 277 20.36 1.21 11.16
CA GLN A 277 19.85 -0.13 11.40
C GLN A 277 19.45 -0.34 12.88
N GLN A 278 20.21 0.19 13.82
CA GLN A 278 19.87 0.10 15.25
C GLN A 278 18.54 0.80 15.59
N ARG A 279 18.29 1.98 15.04
CA ARG A 279 17.00 2.69 15.21
C ARG A 279 15.86 1.92 14.58
N LEU A 280 16.05 1.51 13.33
CA LEU A 280 15.04 0.78 12.57
C LEU A 280 14.66 -0.55 13.22
N LEU A 281 15.61 -1.22 13.90
CA LEU A 281 15.38 -2.53 14.51
C LEU A 281 15.03 -2.47 16.00
N GLY A 282 14.88 -1.28 16.60
CA GLY A 282 14.58 -1.16 18.05
C GLY A 282 15.74 -1.60 18.96
N ALA A 283 16.98 -1.54 18.46
CA ALA A 283 18.20 -1.78 19.24
C ALA A 283 18.79 -0.49 19.85
N GLY A 284 18.34 0.67 19.38
CA GLY A 284 18.71 1.99 19.91
C GLY A 284 17.59 2.65 20.71
N GLU A 285 17.34 3.93 20.41
CA GLU A 285 16.28 4.73 21.02
C GLU A 285 14.88 4.14 20.78
N ASP A 286 14.00 4.31 21.78
CA ASP A 286 12.63 3.80 21.76
C ASP A 286 11.70 4.74 20.98
N LEU A 287 11.84 4.72 19.65
CA LEU A 287 10.98 5.50 18.74
C LEU A 287 9.54 4.96 18.66
N GLY A 288 9.31 3.72 19.12
CA GLY A 288 7.97 3.12 19.16
C GLY A 288 7.01 3.89 20.06
N LYS A 289 7.50 4.45 21.17
CA LYS A 289 6.68 5.28 22.08
C LYS A 289 6.04 6.48 21.41
N LEU A 290 6.69 7.06 20.40
CA LEU A 290 6.14 8.18 19.62
C LEU A 290 4.90 7.76 18.79
N LEU A 291 4.73 6.46 18.55
CA LEU A 291 3.60 5.86 17.84
C LEU A 291 2.62 5.14 18.77
N GLY A 292 2.80 5.19 20.10
CA GLY A 292 2.02 4.38 21.05
C GLY A 292 2.26 2.87 20.93
N LEU A 293 3.41 2.48 20.37
CA LEU A 293 3.89 1.11 20.22
C LEU A 293 5.14 0.89 21.09
N ASP A 294 5.58 -0.35 21.20
CA ASP A 294 6.90 -0.64 21.78
C ASP A 294 8.02 -0.48 20.74
N LYS A 295 9.27 -0.42 21.21
CA LYS A 295 10.47 -0.22 20.39
C LYS A 295 10.67 -1.21 19.25
N ASP A 296 10.06 -2.40 19.29
CA ASP A 296 10.30 -3.48 18.33
C ASP A 296 9.27 -3.50 17.18
N TRP A 297 8.39 -2.50 17.09
CA TRP A 297 7.29 -2.43 16.11
C TRP A 297 7.73 -2.65 14.66
N SER A 298 8.80 -1.98 14.22
CA SER A 298 9.34 -2.04 12.86
C SER A 298 10.10 -3.34 12.62
N PHE A 299 10.85 -3.79 13.62
CA PHE A 299 11.49 -5.11 13.59
C PHE A 299 10.46 -6.22 13.39
N ARG A 300 9.33 -6.19 14.10
CA ARG A 300 8.25 -7.17 13.92
C ARG A 300 7.64 -7.12 12.53
N ALA A 301 7.42 -5.93 11.98
CA ALA A 301 6.94 -5.77 10.60
C ALA A 301 7.92 -6.39 9.59
N ILE A 302 9.22 -6.11 9.72
CA ILE A 302 10.27 -6.70 8.86
C ILE A 302 10.35 -8.21 9.02
N LYS A 303 10.29 -8.74 10.25
CA LYS A 303 10.26 -10.19 10.51
C LYS A 303 9.02 -10.86 9.93
N ALA A 304 7.89 -10.16 9.87
CA ALA A 304 6.65 -10.68 9.34
C ALA A 304 6.64 -10.77 7.80
N VAL A 305 7.07 -9.71 7.11
CA VAL A 305 6.88 -9.59 5.66
C VAL A 305 8.14 -9.27 4.85
N GLY A 306 9.29 -9.14 5.50
CA GLY A 306 10.51 -8.65 4.87
C GLY A 306 10.47 -7.15 4.61
N ASN A 307 11.48 -6.64 3.91
CA ASN A 307 11.50 -5.24 3.46
C ASN A 307 10.63 -5.02 2.21
N TYR A 308 10.53 -3.77 1.75
CA TYR A 308 9.74 -3.40 0.58
C TYR A 308 10.18 -4.15 -0.69
N GLY A 309 11.49 -4.33 -0.90
CA GLY A 309 12.03 -5.09 -2.03
C GLY A 309 11.61 -6.57 -2.02
N GLU A 310 11.60 -7.21 -0.85
CA GLU A 310 11.14 -8.60 -0.67
C GLU A 310 9.63 -8.72 -0.92
N MET A 311 8.84 -7.77 -0.42
CA MET A 311 7.40 -7.68 -0.69
C MET A 311 7.13 -7.46 -2.19
N PHE A 312 7.86 -6.56 -2.83
CA PHE A 312 7.72 -6.28 -4.26
C PHE A 312 8.05 -7.54 -5.07
N GLU A 313 9.20 -8.16 -4.82
CA GLU A 313 9.72 -9.26 -5.63
C GLU A 313 8.78 -10.47 -5.64
N ARG A 314 8.22 -10.84 -4.48
CA ARG A 314 7.33 -12.01 -4.37
C ARG A 314 5.94 -11.77 -4.97
N ASN A 315 5.45 -10.52 -4.93
CA ASN A 315 4.06 -10.22 -5.27
C ASN A 315 3.90 -9.61 -6.66
N VAL A 316 4.83 -8.76 -7.07
CA VAL A 316 4.73 -7.93 -8.29
C VAL A 316 5.93 -8.12 -9.22
N GLY A 317 7.10 -8.39 -8.64
CA GLY A 317 8.38 -8.44 -9.35
C GLY A 317 8.53 -9.58 -10.36
N PRO A 318 9.74 -9.71 -10.94
CA PRO A 318 10.04 -10.73 -11.96
C PRO A 318 9.77 -12.17 -11.53
N LYS A 319 9.84 -12.48 -10.22
CA LYS A 319 9.54 -13.80 -9.66
C LYS A 319 8.05 -14.06 -9.39
N SER A 320 7.21 -13.04 -9.54
CA SER A 320 5.76 -13.15 -9.34
C SER A 320 5.01 -13.51 -10.63
N VAL A 321 3.70 -13.73 -10.53
CA VAL A 321 2.82 -13.89 -11.69
C VAL A 321 2.75 -12.64 -12.56
N LEU A 322 3.02 -11.44 -12.02
CA LEU A 322 2.99 -10.17 -12.76
C LEU A 322 4.24 -9.98 -13.63
N LYS A 323 5.39 -10.48 -13.18
CA LYS A 323 6.69 -10.37 -13.86
C LYS A 323 7.08 -8.93 -14.20
N LEU A 324 6.74 -7.96 -13.34
CA LEU A 324 7.01 -6.56 -13.59
C LEU A 324 8.40 -6.15 -13.07
N PRO A 325 9.15 -5.31 -13.81
CA PRO A 325 10.35 -4.70 -13.28
C PRO A 325 9.98 -3.67 -12.19
N ARG A 326 10.97 -3.25 -11.38
CA ARG A 326 10.77 -2.20 -10.38
C ARG A 326 10.32 -0.88 -11.02
N GLY A 327 10.97 -0.43 -12.08
CA GLY A 327 10.63 0.84 -12.76
C GLY A 327 10.58 2.01 -11.77
N SER A 328 9.50 2.80 -11.82
CA SER A 328 9.26 3.90 -10.87
C SER A 328 9.19 3.45 -9.40
N ASN A 329 8.95 2.16 -9.14
CA ASN A 329 8.93 1.59 -7.79
C ASN A 329 10.32 1.19 -7.27
N ASN A 330 11.39 1.53 -7.98
CA ASN A 330 12.75 1.39 -7.42
C ASN A 330 12.98 2.39 -6.28
N LEU A 331 13.96 2.13 -5.42
CA LEU A 331 14.37 3.10 -4.40
C LEU A 331 14.85 4.40 -5.06
N TRP A 332 14.69 5.51 -4.34
CA TRP A 332 15.10 6.84 -4.80
C TRP A 332 16.59 6.89 -5.19
N ASN A 333 17.46 6.25 -4.41
CA ASN A 333 18.90 6.15 -4.67
C ASN A 333 19.26 5.14 -5.77
N LYS A 334 18.26 4.48 -6.35
CA LYS A 334 18.37 3.57 -7.51
C LYS A 334 17.53 4.03 -8.70
N GLY A 335 17.22 5.33 -8.76
CA GLY A 335 16.54 5.98 -9.89
C GLY A 335 15.02 5.79 -9.92
N GLY A 336 14.40 5.36 -8.83
CA GLY A 336 12.93 5.29 -8.71
C GLY A 336 12.36 6.40 -7.82
N LEU A 337 11.09 6.23 -7.42
CA LEU A 337 10.30 7.22 -6.67
C LEU A 337 9.97 6.76 -5.24
N ILE A 338 10.38 5.54 -4.86
CA ILE A 338 10.17 5.03 -3.51
C ILE A 338 11.20 5.69 -2.59
N TYR A 339 10.71 6.67 -1.83
CA TYR A 339 11.46 7.48 -0.90
C TYR A 339 10.74 7.45 0.46
N ALA A 340 11.36 6.82 1.45
CA ALA A 340 10.85 6.89 2.82
C ALA A 340 11.42 8.12 3.54
N PRO A 341 10.58 8.89 4.24
CA PRO A 341 11.09 9.76 5.30
C PRO A 341 11.86 8.94 6.34
N PRO A 342 12.93 9.48 6.94
CA PRO A 342 13.80 8.73 7.83
C PRO A 342 13.11 8.41 9.18
N VAL A 343 13.26 7.18 9.67
CA VAL A 343 12.91 6.80 11.05
C VAL A 343 13.98 7.36 11.99
N ARG A 344 13.75 8.59 12.47
CA ARG A 344 14.69 9.37 13.28
C ARG A 344 13.97 10.13 14.39
#